data_AF-A0A8J8GV63-F1
#
_entry.id   AF-A0A8J8GV63-F1
#
_cell.length_a   1.000
_cell.length_b   1.000
_cell.length_c   1.000
_cell.angle_alpha   90.00
_cell.angle_beta   90.00
_cell.angle_gamma   90.00
#
_symmetry.space_group_name_H-M   'P 1'
#
loop_
_entity.id
_entity.type
_entity.pdbx_description
1 polymer ?
#
loop_
_entity_poly.entity_id
_entity_poly.type
_entity_poly.pdbx_seq_one_letter_code
_entity_poly.pdbx_strand_id
1 'polypeptide(L)'
;MTDPLDRLRAADPARTHTDPDPRSPQALALLERVLDAPVEPIPKRSRRRLIAAVTGAAVAAAVAGFFVATPAAAYTVDKRPDGSVHFSFRAERLKDTAKLNAELARAGARTVVMRMVAADRCAEALDMDPAFPFLTTATPEDLERAPVAYRVADGDVVITVRPEKYPTEDTLAFGYATRTDPDGRTTIVVPAVVRKLPSCMAIPERPNR
;
A
#
# COMPACT_ATOMS: atom_id res chain seq x y z
N MET A 1 -35.91 17.97 -5.93
CA MET A 1 -34.66 17.48 -6.55
C MET A 1 -34.04 16.49 -5.57
N THR A 2 -34.08 15.20 -5.86
CA THR A 2 -33.53 14.16 -4.98
C THR A 2 -32.00 14.10 -5.09
N ASP A 3 -31.35 14.20 -3.94
CA ASP A 3 -29.89 14.16 -3.73
C ASP A 3 -29.29 12.91 -4.41
N PRO A 4 -28.24 13.03 -5.24
CA PRO A 4 -27.52 11.89 -5.79
C PRO A 4 -27.05 10.89 -4.71
N LEU A 5 -26.77 11.36 -3.49
CA LEU A 5 -26.39 10.50 -2.36
C LEU A 5 -27.55 9.62 -1.88
N ASP A 6 -28.78 10.14 -1.89
CA ASP A 6 -29.98 9.38 -1.55
C ASP A 6 -30.33 8.36 -2.65
N ARG A 7 -30.06 8.68 -3.92
CA ARG A 7 -30.18 7.70 -5.01
C ARG A 7 -29.17 6.56 -4.88
N LEU A 8 -27.93 6.85 -4.51
CA LEU A 8 -26.91 5.83 -4.24
C LEU A 8 -27.29 4.94 -3.05
N ARG A 9 -27.80 5.52 -1.96
CA ARG A 9 -28.28 4.76 -0.79
C ARG A 9 -29.54 3.93 -1.07
N ALA A 10 -30.42 4.41 -1.94
CA ALA A 10 -31.61 3.66 -2.34
C ALA A 10 -31.31 2.50 -3.30
N ALA A 11 -30.21 2.59 -4.04
CA ALA A 11 -29.75 1.56 -4.97
C ALA A 11 -28.81 0.53 -4.33
N ASP A 12 -28.57 0.62 -3.01
CA ASP A 12 -27.70 -0.32 -2.29
C ASP A 12 -28.40 -1.68 -2.12
N PRO A 13 -27.98 -2.73 -2.84
CA PRO A 13 -28.58 -4.05 -2.74
C PRO A 13 -28.33 -4.70 -1.36
N ALA A 14 -27.37 -4.20 -0.56
CA ALA A 14 -27.12 -4.70 0.78
C ALA A 14 -28.25 -4.33 1.76
N ARG A 15 -29.04 -3.28 1.49
CA ARG A 15 -30.19 -2.92 2.34
C ARG A 15 -31.34 -3.91 2.26
N THR A 16 -31.44 -4.67 1.18
CA THR A 16 -32.46 -5.71 1.00
C THR A 16 -32.04 -7.08 1.55
N HIS A 17 -30.80 -7.22 2.02
CA HIS A 17 -30.29 -8.45 2.59
C HIS A 17 -30.26 -8.35 4.11
N THR A 18 -31.07 -9.18 4.76
CA THR A 18 -30.84 -9.57 6.16
C THR A 18 -29.37 -9.95 6.29
N ASP A 19 -28.68 -9.36 7.27
CA ASP A 19 -27.25 -9.59 7.54
C ASP A 19 -26.96 -11.10 7.48
N PRO A 20 -26.17 -11.58 6.49
CA PRO A 20 -26.03 -13.00 6.28
C PRO A 20 -25.32 -13.63 7.48
N ASP A 21 -26.01 -14.54 8.17
CA ASP A 21 -25.46 -15.20 9.36
C ASP A 21 -24.15 -15.93 8.99
N PRO A 22 -23.00 -15.50 9.55
CA PRO A 22 -21.70 -16.09 9.25
C PRO A 22 -21.58 -17.54 9.75
N ARG A 23 -22.53 -18.01 10.57
CA ARG A 23 -22.62 -19.39 11.03
C ARG A 23 -23.61 -20.22 10.22
N SER A 24 -24.23 -19.64 9.19
CA SER A 24 -25.12 -20.39 8.31
C SER A 24 -24.38 -21.52 7.59
N PRO A 25 -25.03 -22.66 7.32
CA PRO A 25 -24.42 -23.77 6.60
C PRO A 25 -23.92 -23.37 5.21
N GLN A 26 -24.61 -22.44 4.53
CA GLN A 26 -24.17 -21.93 3.23
C GLN A 26 -22.88 -21.10 3.34
N ALA A 27 -22.72 -20.29 4.39
CA ALA A 27 -21.49 -19.50 4.61
C ALA A 27 -20.29 -20.41 4.90
N LEU A 28 -20.48 -21.44 5.72
CA LEU A 28 -19.44 -22.43 6.03
C LEU A 28 -19.04 -23.25 4.80
N ALA A 29 -20.01 -23.67 3.97
CA ALA A 29 -19.72 -24.40 2.74
C ALA A 29 -18.96 -23.55 1.71
N LEU A 30 -19.21 -22.24 1.64
CA LEU A 30 -18.43 -21.33 0.81
C LEU A 30 -17.01 -21.14 1.34
N LEU A 31 -16.85 -21.02 2.66
CA LEU A 31 -15.54 -20.89 3.29
C LEU A 31 -14.68 -22.15 3.05
N GLU A 32 -15.23 -23.34 3.27
CA GLU A 32 -14.55 -24.61 2.97
C GLU A 32 -14.15 -24.67 1.50
N ARG A 33 -15.01 -24.25 0.57
CA ARG A 33 -14.70 -24.24 -0.86
C ARG A 33 -13.58 -23.28 -1.23
N VAL A 34 -13.42 -22.16 -0.51
CA VAL A 34 -12.30 -21.22 -0.69
C VAL A 34 -11.01 -21.78 -0.13
N LEU A 35 -11.08 -22.47 1.01
CA LEU A 35 -9.92 -23.08 1.65
C LEU A 35 -9.39 -24.30 0.89
N ASP A 36 -10.29 -25.10 0.30
CA ASP A 36 -9.97 -26.28 -0.51
C ASP A 36 -9.69 -25.96 -1.98
N ALA A 37 -9.83 -24.70 -2.41
CA ALA A 37 -9.53 -24.33 -3.78
C ALA A 37 -8.02 -24.50 -4.06
N PRO A 38 -7.61 -25.39 -4.98
CA PRO A 38 -6.22 -25.54 -5.33
C PRO A 38 -5.70 -24.22 -5.94
N VAL A 39 -4.57 -23.72 -5.44
CA VAL A 39 -3.90 -22.56 -6.00
C VAL A 39 -3.36 -22.94 -7.38
N GLU A 40 -4.14 -22.66 -8.43
CA GLU A 40 -3.70 -22.92 -9.80
C GLU A 40 -2.46 -22.08 -10.14
N PRO A 41 -1.44 -22.66 -10.81
CA PRO A 41 -0.28 -21.92 -11.24
C PRO A 41 -0.69 -20.84 -12.25
N ILE A 42 -0.33 -19.59 -11.94
CA ILE A 42 -0.61 -18.41 -12.76
C ILE A 42 -0.10 -18.66 -14.20
N PRO A 43 -0.97 -18.69 -15.24
CA PRO A 43 -0.54 -19.00 -16.59
C PRO A 43 0.36 -17.90 -17.15
N LYS A 44 1.60 -18.26 -17.53
CA LYS A 44 2.53 -17.38 -18.26
C LYS A 44 1.93 -17.01 -19.63
N ARG A 45 1.34 -15.80 -19.74
CA ARG A 45 0.73 -15.30 -20.98
C ARG A 45 1.79 -15.14 -22.08
N SER A 46 1.77 -16.02 -23.07
CA SER A 46 2.43 -15.80 -24.36
C SER A 46 1.67 -14.71 -25.13
N ARG A 47 2.40 -13.75 -25.69
CA ARG A 47 1.82 -12.67 -26.49
C ARG A 47 1.40 -13.22 -27.85
N ARG A 48 0.10 -13.48 -28.03
CA ARG A 48 -0.50 -13.59 -29.37
C ARG A 48 -1.54 -12.49 -29.55
N ARG A 49 -1.28 -11.62 -30.53
CA ARG A 49 -2.22 -10.64 -31.08
C ARG A 49 -3.40 -11.40 -31.69
N LEU A 50 -4.62 -10.98 -31.40
CA LEU A 50 -5.79 -11.27 -32.24
C LEU A 50 -6.81 -10.13 -32.12
N ILE A 51 -7.34 -9.80 -33.29
CA ILE A 51 -8.21 -8.67 -33.63
C ILE A 51 -9.67 -9.07 -33.35
N ALA A 52 -10.43 -8.08 -32.86
CA ALA A 52 -11.88 -7.90 -32.73
C ALA A 52 -12.89 -9.03 -33.06
N ALA A 53 -13.91 -9.16 -32.20
CA ALA A 53 -15.32 -9.17 -32.61
C ALA A 53 -16.22 -8.74 -31.43
N VAL A 54 -17.14 -7.80 -31.69
CA VAL A 54 -18.20 -7.34 -30.78
C VAL A 54 -19.46 -8.13 -31.06
N THR A 55 -20.08 -8.72 -30.03
CA THR A 55 -21.52 -9.02 -29.96
C THR A 55 -21.93 -9.39 -28.53
N GLY A 56 -23.07 -8.83 -28.07
CA GLY A 56 -23.98 -9.51 -27.14
C GLY A 56 -23.85 -9.18 -25.66
N ALA A 57 -24.87 -8.53 -25.11
CA ALA A 57 -25.03 -8.21 -23.71
C ALA A 57 -25.20 -9.45 -22.81
N ALA A 58 -24.54 -9.46 -21.66
CA ALA A 58 -24.93 -10.25 -20.49
C ALA A 58 -24.51 -9.48 -19.23
N VAL A 59 -25.51 -9.05 -18.45
CA VAL A 59 -25.33 -8.52 -17.11
C VAL A 59 -24.94 -9.69 -16.22
N ALA A 60 -23.69 -9.74 -15.82
CA ALA A 60 -23.19 -10.58 -14.74
C ALA A 60 -22.43 -9.69 -13.77
N ALA A 61 -23.11 -9.35 -12.67
CA ALA A 61 -22.50 -8.75 -11.51
C ALA A 61 -21.55 -9.78 -10.88
N ALA A 62 -20.28 -9.69 -11.26
CA ALA A 62 -19.18 -10.21 -10.48
C ALA A 62 -18.47 -9.00 -9.88
N VAL A 63 -18.41 -8.92 -8.56
CA VAL A 63 -17.46 -8.06 -7.83
C VAL A 63 -16.08 -8.63 -8.07
N ALA A 64 -15.57 -8.44 -9.28
CA ALA A 64 -14.17 -8.49 -9.58
C ALA A 64 -13.73 -7.03 -9.53
N GLY A 65 -12.88 -6.68 -8.56
CA GLY A 65 -12.23 -5.38 -8.54
C GLY A 65 -11.69 -5.11 -9.94
N PHE A 66 -12.33 -4.19 -10.65
CA PHE A 66 -11.84 -3.71 -11.93
C PHE A 66 -10.54 -2.99 -11.61
N PHE A 67 -9.45 -3.76 -11.64
CA PHE A 67 -8.16 -3.25 -12.06
C PHE A 67 -8.37 -2.72 -13.47
N VAL A 68 -8.89 -1.49 -13.56
CA VAL A 68 -8.62 -0.64 -14.71
C VAL A 68 -7.11 -0.72 -14.86
N ALA A 69 -6.67 -1.31 -15.97
CA ALA A 69 -5.27 -1.40 -16.35
C ALA A 69 -4.74 0.02 -16.49
N THR A 70 -4.42 0.61 -15.35
CA THR A 70 -3.74 1.87 -15.21
C THR A 70 -2.39 1.63 -15.86
N PRO A 71 -1.94 2.51 -16.77
CA PRO A 71 -0.59 2.40 -17.32
C PRO A 71 0.35 2.24 -16.14
N ALA A 72 1.15 1.16 -16.12
CA ALA A 72 1.79 0.63 -14.91
C ALA A 72 2.49 1.72 -14.10
N ALA A 73 1.74 2.36 -13.21
CA ALA A 73 2.11 3.63 -12.64
C ALA A 73 3.28 3.38 -11.70
N ALA A 74 4.22 4.31 -11.64
CA ALA A 74 5.34 4.17 -10.72
C ALA A 74 4.86 4.07 -9.26
N TYR A 75 3.65 4.59 -8.98
CA TYR A 75 3.00 4.55 -7.69
C TYR A 75 1.46 4.69 -7.80
N THR A 76 0.75 4.39 -6.72
CA THR A 76 -0.67 4.72 -6.50
C THR A 76 -0.83 5.40 -5.14
N VAL A 77 -1.85 6.24 -4.97
CA VAL A 77 -2.25 6.84 -3.68
C VAL A 77 -3.76 6.76 -3.56
N ASP A 78 -4.23 6.29 -2.41
CA ASP A 78 -5.64 6.11 -2.07
C ASP A 78 -5.88 6.59 -0.64
N LYS A 79 -6.82 7.53 -0.47
CA LYS A 79 -7.24 8.00 0.84
C LYS A 79 -8.50 7.23 1.24
N ARG A 80 -8.43 6.52 2.35
CA ARG A 80 -9.53 5.70 2.82
C ARG A 80 -10.53 6.49 3.67
N PRO A 81 -11.78 5.99 3.81
CA PRO A 81 -12.80 6.62 4.62
C PRO A 81 -12.44 6.75 6.11
N ASP A 82 -11.56 5.87 6.62
CA ASP A 82 -11.06 5.90 8.00
C ASP A 82 -9.97 6.98 8.22
N GLY A 83 -9.61 7.73 7.19
CA GLY A 83 -8.57 8.76 7.24
C GLY A 83 -7.16 8.25 6.94
N SER A 84 -6.97 6.93 6.84
CA SER A 84 -5.68 6.35 6.47
C SER A 84 -5.37 6.62 4.99
N VAL A 85 -4.07 6.67 4.67
CA VAL A 85 -3.59 6.86 3.30
C VAL A 85 -2.80 5.64 2.90
N HIS A 86 -3.29 4.95 1.87
CA HIS A 86 -2.67 3.80 1.26
C HIS A 86 -1.92 4.25 0.02
N PHE A 87 -0.65 3.89 -0.08
CA PHE A 87 0.09 4.11 -1.31
C PHE A 87 1.00 2.93 -1.59
N SER A 88 1.19 2.65 -2.87
CA SER A 88 2.17 1.67 -3.30
C SER A 88 3.09 2.27 -4.33
N PHE A 89 4.30 1.77 -4.42
CA PHE A 89 5.22 2.13 -5.48
C PHE A 89 6.20 1.01 -5.74
N ARG A 90 6.78 1.04 -6.93
CA ARG A 90 7.82 0.11 -7.34
C ARG A 90 9.16 0.79 -7.28
N ALA A 91 10.05 0.32 -6.40
CA ALA A 91 11.28 1.03 -6.04
C ALA A 91 12.19 1.33 -7.24
N GLU A 92 12.26 0.42 -8.23
CA GLU A 92 13.04 0.62 -9.44
C GLU A 92 12.42 1.62 -10.44
N ARG A 93 11.11 1.86 -10.34
CA ARG A 93 10.37 2.77 -11.24
C ARG A 93 10.17 4.15 -10.66
N LEU A 94 10.11 4.28 -9.34
CA LEU A 94 9.99 5.57 -8.66
C LEU A 94 11.36 6.28 -8.68
N LYS A 95 11.69 7.01 -9.74
CA LYS A 95 12.95 7.76 -9.85
C LYS A 95 12.90 9.15 -9.24
N ASP A 96 11.74 9.79 -9.36
CA ASP A 96 11.45 11.10 -8.81
C ASP A 96 10.26 10.95 -7.85
N THR A 97 10.45 11.39 -6.60
CA THR A 97 9.45 11.30 -5.54
C THR A 97 8.58 12.56 -5.44
N ALA A 98 8.91 13.65 -6.14
CA ALA A 98 8.22 14.93 -6.01
C ALA A 98 6.71 14.80 -6.30
N LYS A 99 6.34 14.09 -7.37
CA LYS A 99 4.95 13.88 -7.74
C LYS A 99 4.18 13.03 -6.72
N LEU A 100 4.80 11.96 -6.21
CA LEU A 100 4.23 11.12 -5.15
C LEU A 100 4.02 11.95 -3.87
N ASN A 101 5.02 12.71 -3.44
CA ASN A 101 4.94 13.54 -2.23
C ASN A 101 3.85 14.61 -2.36
N ALA A 102 3.66 15.21 -3.54
CA ALA A 102 2.57 16.14 -3.79
C ALA A 102 1.18 15.46 -3.74
N GLU A 103 1.07 14.19 -4.15
CA GLU A 103 -0.18 13.42 -3.99
C GLU A 103 -0.44 13.02 -2.54
N LEU A 104 0.59 12.61 -1.80
CA LEU A 104 0.48 12.32 -0.36
C LEU A 104 0.04 13.56 0.43
N ALA A 105 0.64 14.71 0.15
CA ALA A 105 0.24 15.99 0.77
C ALA A 105 -1.23 16.34 0.46
N ARG A 106 -1.68 16.14 -0.78
CA ARG A 106 -3.09 16.34 -1.18
C ARG A 106 -4.05 15.36 -0.52
N ALA A 107 -3.60 14.13 -0.24
CA ALA A 107 -4.36 13.16 0.54
C ALA A 107 -4.42 13.53 2.04
N GLY A 108 -3.62 14.48 2.51
CA GLY A 108 -3.50 14.87 3.91
C GLY A 108 -2.56 13.96 4.72
N ALA A 109 -1.72 13.18 4.04
CA ALA A 109 -0.65 12.45 4.71
C ALA A 109 0.53 13.40 4.98
N ARG A 110 0.95 13.47 6.24
CA ARG A 110 2.18 14.17 6.66
C ARG A 110 3.37 13.24 6.45
N THR A 111 3.58 12.85 5.20
CA THR A 111 4.55 11.83 4.80
C THR A 111 5.40 12.33 3.64
N VAL A 112 6.70 12.11 3.72
CA VAL A 112 7.65 12.38 2.64
C VAL A 112 8.37 11.09 2.29
N VAL A 113 8.27 10.69 1.02
CA VAL A 113 9.00 9.56 0.46
C VAL A 113 10.32 10.06 -0.11
N MET A 114 11.41 9.43 0.30
CA MET A 114 12.78 9.83 -0.07
C MET A 114 13.57 8.63 -0.56
N ARG A 115 14.33 8.82 -1.64
CA ARG A 115 15.31 7.82 -2.06
C ARG A 115 16.51 7.90 -1.12
N MET A 116 16.89 6.78 -0.53
CA MET A 116 18.04 6.72 0.35
C MET A 116 19.35 6.76 -0.44
N VAL A 117 20.37 7.33 0.18
CA VAL A 117 21.73 7.42 -0.35
C VAL A 117 22.69 6.59 0.51
N ALA A 118 23.90 6.35 0.02
CA ALA A 118 24.92 5.65 0.79
C ALA A 118 25.23 6.43 2.09
N ALA A 119 25.54 5.71 3.18
CA ALA A 119 25.68 6.28 4.52
C ALA A 119 26.78 7.36 4.62
N ASP A 120 27.87 7.19 3.87
CA ASP A 120 28.96 8.17 3.72
C ASP A 120 28.50 9.51 3.11
N ARG A 121 27.39 9.51 2.36
CA ARG A 121 26.78 10.71 1.74
C ARG A 121 25.62 11.29 2.55
N CYS A 122 25.25 10.68 3.67
CA CYS A 122 24.20 11.16 4.55
C CYS A 122 24.56 10.89 6.01
N ALA A 123 25.38 11.79 6.57
CA ALA A 123 25.85 11.70 7.95
C ALA A 123 24.94 12.39 8.97
N GLU A 124 23.87 13.07 8.52
CA GLU A 124 22.90 13.72 9.40
C GLU A 124 22.08 12.66 10.15
N ALA A 125 22.11 12.69 11.48
CA ALA A 125 21.26 11.86 12.30
C ALA A 125 19.79 12.30 12.15
N LEU A 126 18.88 11.34 12.10
CA LEU A 126 17.44 11.64 12.06
C LEU A 126 16.99 12.18 13.42
N ASP A 127 16.35 13.34 13.42
CA ASP A 127 15.67 13.90 14.59
C ASP A 127 14.33 13.20 14.80
N MET A 128 14.41 11.95 15.29
CA MET A 128 13.24 11.10 15.51
C MET A 128 12.46 11.52 16.76
N ASP A 129 11.15 11.31 16.71
CA ASP A 129 10.32 11.34 17.92
C ASP A 129 10.67 10.12 18.81
N PRO A 130 11.09 10.31 20.08
CA PRO A 130 11.37 9.21 20.99
C PRO A 130 10.16 8.29 21.26
N ALA A 131 8.92 8.74 20.99
CA ALA A 131 7.74 7.89 21.05
C ALA A 131 7.67 6.85 19.90
N PHE A 132 8.44 7.04 18.82
CA PHE A 132 8.47 6.17 17.65
C PHE A 132 9.91 5.77 17.28
N PRO A 133 10.62 5.02 18.15
CA PRO A 133 11.96 4.55 17.84
C PRO A 133 11.93 3.52 16.71
N PHE A 134 13.08 3.30 16.07
CA PHE A 134 13.24 2.17 15.16
C PHE A 134 13.00 0.86 15.90
N LEU A 135 11.99 0.11 15.46
CA LEU A 135 11.70 -1.21 15.99
C LEU A 135 12.61 -2.23 15.31
N THR A 136 13.60 -2.74 16.04
CA THR A 136 14.41 -3.88 15.60
C THR A 136 13.64 -5.20 15.69
N THR A 137 12.68 -5.25 16.61
CA THR A 137 11.76 -6.36 16.85
C THR A 137 10.41 -5.76 17.20
N ALA A 138 9.40 -5.96 16.34
CA ALA A 138 8.06 -5.47 16.58
C ALA A 138 7.14 -6.61 17.01
N THR A 139 6.39 -6.42 18.10
CA THR A 139 5.26 -7.29 18.45
C THR A 139 4.04 -6.93 17.59
N PRO A 140 3.02 -7.81 17.51
CA PRO A 140 1.76 -7.47 16.83
C PRO A 140 1.11 -6.18 17.38
N GLU A 141 1.17 -5.99 18.70
CA GLU A 141 0.64 -4.80 19.38
C GLU A 141 1.40 -3.52 18.99
N ASP A 142 2.71 -3.60 18.79
CA ASP A 142 3.51 -2.48 18.29
C ASP A 142 3.11 -2.09 16.87
N LEU A 143 2.86 -3.07 16.00
CA LEU A 143 2.43 -2.85 14.62
C LEU A 143 1.01 -2.24 14.53
N GLU A 144 0.15 -2.57 15.49
CA GLU A 144 -1.18 -1.97 15.60
C GLU A 144 -1.10 -0.49 16.02
N ARG A 145 -0.21 -0.15 16.94
CA ARG A 145 0.01 1.24 17.39
C ARG A 145 0.83 2.06 16.39
N ALA A 146 1.60 1.41 15.52
CA ALA A 146 2.47 2.08 14.58
C ALA A 146 1.69 3.01 13.63
N PRO A 147 2.19 4.23 13.40
CA PRO A 147 1.59 5.19 12.48
C PRO A 147 1.73 4.77 11.01
N VAL A 148 2.51 3.73 10.77
CA VAL A 148 2.76 3.18 9.44
C VAL A 148 2.80 1.67 9.51
N ALA A 149 2.17 1.03 8.53
CA ALA A 149 2.38 -0.37 8.22
C ALA A 149 2.90 -0.48 6.79
N TYR A 150 3.83 -1.39 6.53
CA TYR A 150 4.34 -1.59 5.19
C TYR A 150 4.68 -3.06 4.93
N ARG A 151 4.65 -3.44 3.67
CA ARG A 151 5.17 -4.72 3.17
C ARG A 151 5.93 -4.52 1.88
N VAL A 152 6.94 -5.34 1.68
CA VAL A 152 7.70 -5.43 0.43
C VAL A 152 7.39 -6.79 -0.19
N ALA A 153 6.85 -6.81 -1.40
CA ALA A 153 6.54 -8.04 -2.13
C ALA A 153 6.89 -7.84 -3.61
N ASP A 154 7.71 -8.72 -4.18
CA ASP A 154 8.10 -8.71 -5.59
C ASP A 154 8.64 -7.35 -6.11
N GLY A 155 9.33 -6.60 -5.25
CA GLY A 155 9.88 -5.27 -5.55
C GLY A 155 8.88 -4.11 -5.40
N ASP A 156 7.59 -4.42 -5.21
CA ASP A 156 6.56 -3.45 -4.87
C ASP A 156 6.55 -3.20 -3.35
N VAL A 157 6.49 -1.93 -2.98
CA VAL A 157 6.31 -1.49 -1.60
C VAL A 157 4.87 -1.03 -1.45
N VAL A 158 4.15 -1.60 -0.47
CA VAL A 158 2.80 -1.19 -0.12
C VAL A 158 2.83 -0.62 1.28
N ILE A 159 2.37 0.62 1.44
CA ILE A 159 2.41 1.39 2.66
C ILE A 159 0.99 1.82 3.03
N THR A 160 0.68 1.73 4.32
CA THR A 160 -0.49 2.31 4.95
C THR A 160 -0.02 3.30 5.99
N VAL A 161 -0.38 4.57 5.84
CA VAL A 161 -0.13 5.63 6.81
C VAL A 161 -1.42 5.90 7.57
N ARG A 162 -1.28 6.07 8.89
CA ARG A 162 -2.35 6.38 9.84
C ARG A 162 -2.05 7.74 10.48
N PRO A 163 -2.41 8.87 9.81
CA PRO A 163 -2.07 10.23 10.24
C PRO A 163 -2.50 10.58 11.66
N GLU A 164 -3.54 9.92 12.17
CA GLU A 164 -4.09 10.09 13.51
C GLU A 164 -3.20 9.50 14.63
N LYS A 165 -2.20 8.68 14.28
CA LYS A 165 -1.37 7.94 15.23
C LYS A 165 -0.01 8.57 15.54
N TYR A 166 0.33 9.72 14.97
CA TYR A 166 1.57 10.44 15.29
C TYR A 166 1.32 11.94 15.48
N PRO A 167 2.09 12.62 16.36
CA PRO A 167 1.88 14.03 16.75
C PRO A 167 1.73 14.95 15.55
N THR A 168 0.86 15.97 15.63
CA THR A 168 0.51 16.85 14.50
C THR A 168 1.68 17.61 13.88
N GLU A 169 2.72 17.86 14.67
CA GLU A 169 3.92 18.59 14.23
C GLU A 169 4.95 17.69 13.55
N ASP A 170 4.79 16.37 13.67
CA ASP A 170 5.77 15.41 13.15
C ASP A 170 5.44 14.97 11.73
N THR A 171 6.46 14.50 11.02
CA THR A 171 6.37 14.00 9.65
C THR A 171 6.90 12.57 9.58
N LEU A 172 6.22 11.70 8.83
CA LEU A 172 6.75 10.40 8.47
C LEU A 172 7.72 10.52 7.30
N ALA A 173 9.02 10.40 7.54
CA ALA A 173 10.02 10.21 6.51
C ALA A 173 10.08 8.72 6.13
N PHE A 174 9.76 8.39 4.88
CA PHE A 174 9.79 7.02 4.36
C PHE A 174 10.92 6.86 3.33
N GLY A 175 12.04 6.33 3.80
CA GLY A 175 13.21 6.04 2.98
C GLY A 175 13.03 4.77 2.17
N TYR A 176 13.46 4.76 0.90
CA TYR A 176 13.57 3.54 0.11
C TYR A 176 14.85 3.49 -0.73
N ALA A 177 15.37 2.29 -0.97
CA ALA A 177 16.45 2.03 -1.93
C ALA A 177 16.34 0.62 -2.50
N THR A 178 17.01 0.40 -3.62
CA THR A 178 17.30 -0.95 -4.12
C THR A 178 18.77 -1.26 -3.92
N ARG A 179 19.06 -2.45 -3.43
CA ARG A 179 20.41 -2.99 -3.29
C ARG A 179 20.51 -4.22 -4.18
N THR A 180 21.61 -4.33 -4.94
CA THR A 180 21.90 -5.53 -5.72
C THR A 180 22.89 -6.35 -4.93
N ASP A 181 22.47 -7.55 -4.52
CA ASP A 181 23.22 -8.52 -3.75
C ASP A 181 23.48 -9.77 -4.60
N PRO A 182 24.40 -10.68 -4.20
CA PRO A 182 24.66 -11.92 -4.94
C PRO A 182 23.40 -12.76 -5.19
N ASP A 183 22.47 -12.75 -4.23
CA ASP A 183 21.21 -13.50 -4.26
C ASP A 183 20.11 -12.79 -5.07
N GLY A 184 20.39 -11.60 -5.61
CA GLY A 184 19.46 -10.81 -6.41
C GLY A 184 19.27 -9.39 -5.91
N ARG A 185 18.22 -8.74 -6.39
CA ARG A 185 17.91 -7.35 -6.01
C ARG A 185 16.93 -7.32 -4.85
N THR A 186 17.28 -6.58 -3.80
CA THR A 186 16.46 -6.40 -2.61
C THR A 186 16.03 -4.94 -2.49
N THR A 187 14.76 -4.73 -2.11
CA THR A 187 14.25 -3.40 -1.77
C THR A 187 14.37 -3.19 -0.27
N ILE A 188 15.00 -2.08 0.12
CA ILE A 188 15.19 -1.66 1.50
C ILE A 188 14.25 -0.48 1.74
N VAL A 189 13.55 -0.49 2.85
CA VAL A 189 12.67 0.60 3.28
C VAL A 189 12.90 0.93 4.75
N VAL A 190 12.81 2.21 5.09
CA VAL A 190 13.07 2.73 6.43
C VAL A 190 12.03 3.80 6.74
N PRO A 191 10.95 3.47 7.48
CA PRO A 191 10.05 4.49 8.03
C PRO A 191 10.66 5.12 9.29
N ALA A 192 10.60 6.44 9.39
CA ALA A 192 10.97 7.18 10.59
C ALA A 192 9.98 8.34 10.83
N VAL A 193 9.43 8.44 12.04
CA VAL A 193 8.68 9.63 12.45
C VAL A 193 9.71 10.65 12.94
N VAL A 194 9.77 11.79 12.27
CA VAL A 194 10.76 12.83 12.51
C VAL A 194 10.08 14.14 12.88
N ARG A 195 10.68 14.84 13.85
CA ARG A 195 10.26 16.19 14.25
C ARG A 195 10.70 17.24 13.24
N LYS A 196 11.82 16.96 12.54
CA LYS A 196 12.36 17.77 11.46
C LYS A 196 12.63 16.92 10.23
N LEU A 197 12.16 17.35 9.08
CA LEU A 197 12.40 16.65 7.82
C LEU A 197 13.91 16.65 7.50
N PRO A 198 14.54 15.47 7.31
CA PRO A 198 15.95 15.41 7.00
C PRO A 198 16.21 15.81 5.55
N SER A 199 17.43 16.26 5.27
CA SER A 199 17.88 16.57 3.91
C SER A 199 18.12 15.32 3.06
N CYS A 200 18.42 14.18 3.72
CA CYS A 200 18.69 12.89 3.12
C CYS A 200 18.33 11.75 4.08
N MET A 201 18.30 10.51 3.58
CA MET A 201 18.24 9.32 4.43
C MET A 201 19.33 8.34 3.99
N ALA A 202 20.05 7.77 4.94
CA ALA A 202 21.09 6.78 4.68
C ALA A 202 20.49 5.38 4.49
N ILE A 203 21.04 4.62 3.54
CA ILE A 203 20.80 3.18 3.46
C ILE A 203 21.51 2.56 4.69
N PRO A 204 20.81 1.80 5.54
CA PRO A 204 21.43 1.15 6.69
C PRO A 204 22.61 0.27 6.26
N GLU A 205 23.73 0.43 6.94
CA GLU A 205 24.84 -0.52 6.84
C GLU A 205 24.32 -1.91 7.25
N ARG A 206 24.81 -2.96 6.58
CA ARG A 206 24.47 -4.30 7.05
C ARG A 206 25.04 -4.45 8.46
N PRO A 207 24.33 -5.13 9.37
CA PRO A 207 25.00 -5.64 10.56
C PRO A 207 26.16 -6.50 10.07
N ASN A 208 27.39 -6.19 10.50
CA ASN A 208 28.51 -7.09 10.30
C ASN A 208 28.10 -8.43 10.93
N ARG A 209 27.94 -9.47 10.09
CA ARG A 209 27.72 -10.84 10.56
C ARG A 209 29.02 -11.39 11.12
#